data_AF-A0A9P2ZY42-F1
#
_entry.id   AF-A0A9P2ZY42-F1
#
_cell.length_a   1.000
_cell.length_b   1.000
_cell.length_c   1.000
_cell.angle_alpha   90.00
_cell.angle_beta   90.00
_cell.angle_gamma   90.00
#
_symmetry.space_group_name_H-M   'P 1'
#
loop_
_entity.id
_entity.type
_entity.pdbx_description
1 polymer ?
#
loop_
_entity_poly.entity_id
_entity_poly.type
_entity_poly.pdbx_seq_one_letter_code
_entity_poly.pdbx_strand_id
1 'polypeptide(L)' 'MLKQSHPPRLQRLPSGSHYQLIDNEPYLLRAAELNDSSISSGKYINVVWPRLVEGRVTVKGVTSGVW' A
#
# COMPACT_ATOMS: atom_id res chain seq x y z
N MET A 1 9.07 11.13 21.55
CA MET A 1 7.59 11.09 21.62
C MET A 1 7.14 10.15 20.50
N LEU A 2 6.54 9.00 20.81
CA LEU A 2 6.06 8.07 19.77
C LEU A 2 4.77 8.64 19.17
N LYS A 3 4.73 8.86 17.86
CA LYS A 3 3.54 9.32 17.15
C LYS A 3 2.45 8.25 17.32
N GLN A 4 1.32 8.60 17.95
CA GLN A 4 0.16 7.71 17.98
C GLN A 4 -0.28 7.47 16.53
N SER A 5 -0.13 6.25 16.04
CA SER A 5 -0.60 5.85 14.72
C SER A 5 -2.10 5.58 14.78
N HIS A 6 -2.87 6.18 13.87
CA HIS A 6 -4.28 5.88 13.74
C HIS A 6 -4.47 4.78 12.69
N PRO A 7 -5.39 3.82 12.92
CA PRO A 7 -5.62 2.76 11.94
C PRO A 7 -6.09 3.36 10.60
N PRO A 8 -5.64 2.80 9.45
CA PRO A 8 -6.12 3.20 8.15
C PRO A 8 -7.64 3.04 8.06
N ARG A 9 -8.32 4.04 7.50
CA ARG A 9 -9.79 4.01 7.35
C ARG A 9 -10.25 4.74 6.10
N LEU A 10 -11.41 4.34 5.60
CA LEU A 10 -12.12 5.07 4.56
C LEU A 10 -13.09 6.06 5.23
N GLN A 11 -12.93 7.36 4.99
CA GLN A 11 -13.85 8.38 5.48
C GLN A 11 -14.77 8.85 4.34
N ARG A 12 -16.08 8.77 4.57
CA ARG A 12 -17.08 9.37 3.69
C ARG A 12 -17.23 10.86 3.99
N LEU A 13 -17.25 11.68 2.94
CA LEU A 13 -17.44 13.12 3.01
C LEU A 13 -18.93 13.49 2.91
N PRO A 14 -19.34 14.68 3.38
CA PRO A 14 -20.71 15.18 3.20
C PRO A 14 -21.16 15.24 1.74
N SER A 15 -20.22 15.44 0.81
CA SER A 15 -20.47 15.40 -0.65
C SER A 15 -20.80 14.00 -1.19
N GLY A 16 -20.62 12.94 -0.39
CA GLY A 16 -20.74 11.54 -0.81
C GLY A 16 -19.45 10.91 -1.33
N SER A 17 -18.38 11.68 -1.54
CA SER A 17 -17.05 11.18 -1.90
C SER A 17 -16.34 10.50 -0.72
N HIS A 18 -15.19 9.86 -0.97
CA HIS A 18 -14.42 9.17 0.06
C HIS A 18 -12.93 9.55 0.04
N TYR A 19 -12.31 9.58 1.22
CA TYR A 19 -10.85 9.59 1.37
C TYR A 19 -10.38 8.32 2.04
N GLN A 20 -9.24 7.80 1.58
CA GLN A 20 -8.43 6.92 2.41
C GLN A 20 -7.59 7.77 3.35
N LEU A 21 -7.65 7.47 4.64
CA LEU A 21 -6.83 8.12 5.66
C LEU A 21 -5.78 7.15 6.18
N ILE A 22 -4.53 7.62 6.26
CA ILE A 22 -3.43 6.97 6.97
C ILE A 22 -2.91 7.99 7.99
N ASP A 23 -2.87 7.61 9.28
CA ASP A 23 -2.52 8.54 10.37
C ASP A 23 -3.34 9.85 10.37
N ASN A 24 -4.64 9.74 10.06
CA ASN A 24 -5.59 10.87 9.89
C ASN A 24 -5.33 11.81 8.71
N GLU A 25 -4.34 11.55 7.88
CA GLU A 25 -4.05 12.36 6.70
C GLU A 25 -4.64 11.71 5.44
N PRO A 26 -5.27 12.48 4.52
CA PRO A 26 -5.67 11.98 3.21
C PRO A 26 -4.49 11.39 2.46
N TYR A 27 -4.63 10.13 2.05
CA TYR A 27 -3.60 9.39 1.37
C TYR A 27 -4.11 8.89 0.02
N LEU A 28 -3.38 9.23 -1.04
CA LEU A 28 -3.60 8.67 -2.36
C LEU A 28 -2.64 7.49 -2.56
N LEU A 29 -3.21 6.28 -2.65
CA LEU A 29 -2.42 5.08 -2.92
C LEU A 29 -2.06 5.01 -4.41
N ARG A 30 -0.78 5.15 -4.73
CA ARG A 30 -0.20 4.71 -6.00
C ARG A 30 0.44 3.35 -5.78
N ALA A 31 -0.19 2.28 -6.22
CA ALA A 31 0.27 0.91 -5.97
C ALA A 31 0.46 0.09 -7.24
N ALA A 32 1.27 -0.95 -7.12
CA ALA A 32 1.39 -2.04 -8.08
C ALA A 32 1.21 -3.35 -7.31
N GLU A 33 0.54 -4.28 -7.96
CA GLU A 33 0.31 -5.62 -7.45
C GLU A 33 1.39 -6.56 -7.97
N LEU A 34 1.90 -7.43 -7.10
CA LEU A 34 2.88 -8.44 -7.45
C LEU A 34 2.18 -9.79 -7.55
N ASN A 35 2.59 -10.62 -8.52
CA ASN A 35 2.11 -12.00 -8.60
C ASN A 35 2.59 -12.79 -7.36
N ASP A 36 1.81 -13.75 -6.87
CA ASP A 36 2.05 -14.47 -5.60
C ASP A 36 3.49 -14.99 -5.38
N SER A 37 4.15 -15.51 -6.41
CA SER A 37 5.53 -16.05 -6.32
C SER A 37 6.64 -14.99 -6.39
N SER A 38 6.28 -13.73 -6.65
CA SER A 38 7.19 -12.61 -6.85
C SER A 38 7.81 -12.11 -5.55
N ILE A 39 7.07 -12.20 -4.45
CA ILE A 39 7.46 -11.60 -3.17
C ILE A 39 8.32 -12.55 -2.32
N SER A 40 8.12 -13.86 -2.49
CA SER A 40 8.87 -14.91 -1.79
C SER A 40 10.19 -15.26 -2.49
N SER A 41 10.37 -14.84 -3.74
CA SER A 41 11.61 -15.01 -4.49
C SER A 41 12.51 -13.79 -4.35
N GLY A 42 13.56 -13.91 -3.54
CA GLY A 42 14.60 -12.87 -3.42
C GLY A 42 15.24 -12.47 -4.76
N LYS A 43 15.28 -13.39 -5.74
CA LYS A 43 15.75 -13.08 -7.10
C LYS A 43 14.76 -12.19 -7.86
N TYR A 44 13.47 -12.43 -7.70
CA TYR A 44 12.43 -11.69 -8.43
C TYR A 44 12.26 -10.27 -7.87
N ILE A 45 12.26 -10.11 -6.54
CA ILE A 45 12.12 -8.79 -5.92
C ILE A 45 13.29 -7.87 -6.29
N ASN A 46 14.52 -8.38 -6.43
CA ASN A 46 15.67 -7.60 -6.86
C ASN A 46 15.53 -7.02 -8.29
N VAL A 47 14.75 -7.67 -9.15
CA VAL A 47 14.48 -7.20 -10.52
C VAL A 47 13.33 -6.19 -10.54
N VAL A 48 12.28 -6.43 -9.74
CA VAL A 48 11.04 -5.64 -9.78
C VAL A 48 11.11 -4.41 -8.88
N TRP A 49 11.81 -4.48 -7.75
CA TRP A 49 11.94 -3.37 -6.80
C TRP A 49 12.49 -2.07 -7.42
N PRO A 50 13.58 -2.09 -8.22
CA PRO A 50 14.08 -0.86 -8.84
C PRO A 50 13.03 -0.16 -9.73
N ARG A 51 12.21 -0.95 -10.46
CA ARG A 51 11.15 -0.41 -11.33
C ARG A 51 10.02 0.22 -10.54
N LEU A 52 9.68 -0.37 -9.39
CA LEU A 52 8.65 0.16 -8.48
C LEU A 52 9.09 1.47 -7.83
N VAL A 53 10.37 1.55 -7.44
CA VAL A 53 11.01 2.76 -6.91
C VAL A 53 11.02 3.86 -7.98
N GLU A 54 11.42 3.55 -9.21
CA GLU A 54 11.41 4.50 -10.33
C GLU A 54 9.99 5.05 -10.59
N GLY A 55 8.98 4.18 -10.56
CA GLY A 55 7.58 4.58 -10.71
C GLY A 55 6.98 5.35 -9.51
N ARG A 56 7.75 5.52 -8.42
CA ARG A 56 7.28 6.08 -7.13
C ARG A 56 6.02 5.37 -6.62
N VAL A 57 6.03 4.04 -6.71
CA VAL A 57 4.90 3.19 -6.37
C VAL A 57 5.06 2.62 -4.96
N THR A 58 4.00 2.69 -4.16
CA THR A 58 3.91 1.97 -2.88
C THR A 58 3.56 0.50 -3.15
N VAL A 59 4.36 -0.41 -2.61
CA VAL A 59 4.18 -1.85 -2.85
C VAL A 59 3.47 -2.46 -1.66
N LYS A 60 2.36 -3.17 -1.89
CA LYS A 60 1.71 -3.99 -0.88
C LYS A 60 1.85 -5.45 -1.27
N GLY A 61 2.52 -6.23 -0.42
CA GLY A 61 2.49 -7.69 -0.56
C GLY A 61 1.11 -8.22 -0.18
N VAL A 62 0.49 -8.97 -1.08
CA VAL A 62 -0.72 -9.73 -0.76
C VAL A 62 -0.25 -11.12 -0.35
N THR A 63 -0.29 -11.43 0.94
CA THR A 63 -0.27 -12.83 1.39
C THR A 63 -1.71 -13.32 1.31
N SER A 64 -1.97 -14.32 0.48
CA SER A 64 -3.22 -15.08 0.47
C SER A 64 -3.36 -15.87 1.77
N GLY A 65 -3.72 -15.16 2.84
CA GLY A 65 -4.18 -15.74 4.09
C GLY A 65 -5.70 -15.78 4.07
N VAL A 66 -6.25 -16.99 4.07
CA VAL A 66 -7.65 -17.31 4.31
C VAL A 66 -8.10 -16.58 5.60
N TRP A 67 -9.17 -15.79 5.50
CA TRP A 67 -9.86 -15.20 6.65
C TRP A 67 -10.58 -16.26 7.47
#